data_AF-A0A6C0DIF5-F1
#
_entry.id   AF-A0A6C0DIF5-F1
#
_cell.length_a   1.000
_cell.length_b   1.000
_cell.length_c   1.000
_cell.angle_alpha   90.00
_cell.angle_beta   90.00
_cell.angle_gamma   90.00
#
_symmetry.space_group_name_H-M   'P 1'
#
loop_
_entity.id
_entity.type
_entity.pdbx_description
1 polymer ?
#
loop_
_entity_poly.entity_id
_entity_poly.type
_entity_poly.pdbx_seq_one_letter_code
_entity_poly.pdbx_strand_id
1 'polypeptide(L)'
;MGIYTNGTIFGIKIYNFNDDDFANILFEEKCDEIMSHEQMRESFLFYTKLNNKNEIRFQYYTECSSTYGEGTYFSWCPMSLDLFLEKTGI
;
A
#
# COMPACT_ATOMS: atom_id res chain seq x y z
N MET A 1 -12.57 3.32 -18.77
CA MET A 1 -13.28 2.78 -17.59
C MET A 1 -12.41 3.03 -16.37
N GLY A 2 -12.94 3.57 -15.28
CA GLY A 2 -12.14 4.02 -14.13
C GLY A 2 -12.49 3.29 -12.84
N ILE A 3 -11.46 2.93 -12.07
CA ILE A 3 -11.53 2.61 -10.64
C ILE A 3 -11.12 3.88 -9.90
N TYR A 4 -11.91 4.26 -8.90
CA TYR A 4 -11.65 5.45 -8.09
C TYR A 4 -11.40 5.04 -6.64
N THR A 5 -10.40 5.66 -6.01
CA THR A 5 -10.11 5.48 -4.59
C THR A 5 -10.28 6.82 -3.89
N ASN A 6 -10.74 6.81 -2.65
CA ASN A 6 -10.86 8.04 -1.83
C ASN A 6 -9.51 8.44 -1.19
N GLY A 7 -8.46 7.63 -1.38
CA GLY A 7 -7.11 7.87 -0.85
C GLY A 7 -6.95 7.52 0.63
N THR A 8 -7.99 6.99 1.28
CA THR A 8 -7.94 6.53 2.67
C THR A 8 -7.18 5.20 2.74
N ILE A 9 -6.21 5.12 3.65
CA ILE A 9 -5.33 3.95 3.78
C ILE A 9 -5.77 3.13 4.99
N PHE A 10 -6.18 1.89 4.73
CA PHE A 10 -6.54 0.88 5.73
C PHE A 10 -5.47 -0.21 5.84
N GLY A 11 -4.44 -0.17 5.00
CA GLY A 11 -3.35 -1.13 5.05
C GLY A 11 -2.23 -0.72 4.11
N ILE A 12 -1.02 -1.18 4.41
CA ILE A 12 0.18 -0.97 3.60
C ILE A 12 0.83 -2.33 3.39
N LYS A 13 1.26 -2.57 2.14
CA LYS A 13 2.01 -3.75 1.75
C LYS A 13 3.26 -3.34 1.01
N ILE A 14 4.41 -3.83 1.47
CA ILE A 14 5.72 -3.65 0.86
C ILE A 14 6.19 -5.02 0.40
N TYR A 15 6.51 -5.14 -0.87
CA TYR A 15 6.88 -6.42 -1.48
C TYR A 15 7.90 -6.20 -2.58
N ASN A 16 8.59 -7.27 -2.97
CA ASN A 16 9.35 -7.34 -4.21
C ASN A 16 8.93 -8.57 -5.01
N PHE A 17 9.49 -8.73 -6.20
CA PHE A 17 9.35 -9.96 -6.97
C PHE A 17 10.63 -10.79 -6.81
N ASN A 18 10.48 -12.10 -6.66
CA ASN A 18 11.61 -13.02 -6.78
C ASN A 18 11.92 -13.30 -8.25
N ASP A 19 12.98 -14.07 -8.51
CA ASP A 19 13.43 -14.41 -9.87
C ASP A 19 12.36 -15.14 -10.73
N ASP A 20 11.34 -15.71 -10.07
CA ASP A 20 10.21 -16.41 -10.69
C ASP A 20 8.95 -15.52 -10.82
N ASP A 21 9.08 -14.19 -10.72
CA ASP A 21 7.99 -13.21 -10.78
C ASP A 21 6.87 -13.41 -9.73
N PHE A 22 7.13 -14.16 -8.66
CA PHE A 22 6.23 -14.27 -7.52
C PHE A 22 6.45 -13.12 -6.53
N ALA A 23 5.35 -12.54 -6.08
CA ALA A 23 5.39 -11.49 -5.07
C ALA A 23 5.85 -12.06 -3.73
N ASN A 24 6.98 -11.58 -3.24
CA ASN A 24 7.50 -11.85 -1.92
C ASN A 24 7.16 -10.68 -1.00
N ILE A 25 6.25 -10.91 -0.05
CA ILE A 25 5.75 -9.90 0.88
C ILE A 25 6.78 -9.70 1.98
N LEU A 26 7.30 -8.48 2.10
CA LEU A 26 8.31 -8.11 3.10
C LEU A 26 7.65 -7.50 4.35
N PHE A 27 6.58 -6.74 4.14
CA PHE A 27 5.78 -6.12 5.19
C PHE A 27 4.33 -6.06 4.72
N GLU A 28 3.40 -6.42 5.59
CA GLU A 28 1.97 -6.24 5.37
C GLU A 28 1.31 -5.88 6.70
N GLU A 29 0.66 -4.73 6.72
CA GLU A 29 -0.23 -4.34 7.81
C GLU A 29 -1.58 -3.98 7.21
N LYS A 30 -2.63 -4.48 7.83
CA LYS A 30 -4.01 -4.24 7.42
C LYS A 30 -4.85 -4.06 8.69
N CYS A 31 -5.68 -3.02 8.69
CA CYS A 31 -6.52 -2.63 9.79
C CYS A 31 -7.99 -2.63 9.36
N ASP A 32 -8.89 -2.87 10.31
CA ASP A 32 -10.33 -2.71 10.09
C ASP A 32 -10.72 -1.22 10.07
N GLU A 33 -9.88 -0.36 10.66
CA GLU A 33 -10.01 1.09 10.69
C GLU A 33 -8.95 1.77 9.82
N ILE A 34 -9.09 3.09 9.62
CA ILE A 34 -8.09 3.89 8.91
C ILE A 34 -6.77 3.81 9.68
N MET A 35 -5.66 3.53 8.98
CA MET A 35 -4.35 3.46 9.60
C MET A 35 -4.00 4.76 10.31
N SER A 36 -3.57 4.65 11.56
CA SER A 36 -3.05 5.78 12.32
C SER A 36 -1.69 6.23 11.78
N HIS A 37 -1.29 7.46 12.10
CA HIS A 37 0.04 7.97 11.77
C HIS A 37 1.16 7.11 12.36
N GLU A 38 0.95 6.49 13.52
CA GLU A 38 1.94 5.61 14.15
C GLU A 38 2.16 4.34 13.30
N GLN A 39 1.08 3.69 12.86
CA GLN A 39 1.16 2.51 11.99
C GLN A 39 1.77 2.83 10.62
N MET A 40 1.38 3.97 10.03
CA MET A 40 2.03 4.44 8.80
C MET A 40 3.53 4.67 9.01
N ARG A 41 3.92 5.23 10.15
CA ARG A 41 5.32 5.45 10.52
C ARG A 41 6.08 4.13 10.71
N GLU A 42 5.47 3.07 11.23
CA GLU A 42 6.10 1.76 11.33
C GLU A 42 6.47 1.20 9.95
N SER A 43 5.57 1.32 8.97
CA SER A 43 5.85 0.90 7.59
C SER A 43 7.02 1.70 6.97
N PHE A 44 7.13 2.99 7.27
CA PHE A 44 8.26 3.82 6.87
C PHE A 44 9.57 3.41 7.56
N LEU A 45 9.53 3.15 8.87
CA LEU A 45 10.69 2.65 9.62
C LEU A 45 11.15 1.28 9.13
N PHE A 46 10.24 0.43 8.68
CA PHE A 46 10.59 -0.82 8.01
C PHE A 46 11.28 -0.55 6.67
N TYR A 47 10.66 0.26 5.79
CA TYR A 47 11.22 0.61 4.48
C TYR A 47 12.63 1.22 4.57
N THR A 48 12.87 2.09 5.56
CA THR A 48 14.18 2.74 5.72
C THR A 48 15.30 1.76 6.06
N LYS A 49 15.00 0.64 6.72
CA LYS A 49 15.95 -0.42 7.10
C LYS A 49 16.28 -1.40 5.96
N LEU A 50 15.54 -1.37 4.85
CA LEU A 50 15.80 -2.25 3.71
C LEU A 50 17.12 -1.86 3.01
N ASN A 51 17.99 -2.84 2.78
CA ASN A 51 19.29 -2.62 2.13
C ASN A 51 19.16 -2.37 0.62
N ASN A 52 18.30 -3.10 -0.08
CA ASN A 52 18.02 -2.92 -1.50
C ASN A 52 16.61 -2.36 -1.68
N LYS A 53 16.52 -1.16 -2.27
CA LYS A 53 15.26 -0.44 -2.48
C LYS A 53 14.81 -0.40 -3.95
N ASN A 54 15.66 -0.86 -4.88
CA ASN A 54 15.43 -0.71 -6.32
C ASN A 54 14.25 -1.53 -6.84
N GLU A 55 13.95 -2.65 -6.19
CA GLU A 55 12.90 -3.60 -6.60
C GLU A 55 11.70 -3.59 -5.66
N ILE A 56 11.67 -2.64 -4.73
CA ILE A 56 10.59 -2.53 -3.75
C ILE A 56 9.36 -1.91 -4.41
N ARG A 57 8.22 -2.54 -4.19
CA ARG A 57 6.91 -2.08 -4.62
C ARG A 57 6.00 -1.89 -3.42
N PHE A 58 5.05 -1.00 -3.59
CA PHE A 58 4.11 -0.60 -2.57
C PHE A 58 2.69 -0.82 -3.05
N GLN A 59 1.85 -1.31 -2.15
CA GLN A 59 0.41 -1.32 -2.30
C GLN A 59 -0.21 -0.77 -1.03
N TYR A 60 -1.41 -0.22 -1.17
CA TYR A 60 -2.23 0.22 -0.05
C TYR A 60 -3.61 -0.38 -0.17
N TYR A 61 -4.17 -0.77 0.97
CA TYR A 61 -5.52 -1.28 1.06
C TYR A 61 -6.46 -0.10 1.25
N THR A 62 -7.41 0.06 0.35
CA THR A 62 -8.28 1.23 0.31
C THR A 62 -9.67 0.87 -0.17
N GLU A 63 -10.63 1.73 0.16
CA GLU A 63 -11.96 1.66 -0.41
C GLU A 63 -11.94 2.18 -1.85
N CYS A 64 -12.47 1.35 -2.73
CA CYS A 64 -12.55 1.54 -4.16
C CYS A 64 -14.02 1.61 -4.58
N SER A 65 -14.28 2.39 -5.62
CA SER A 65 -15.56 2.38 -6.34
C SER A 65 -15.29 2.16 -7.83
N SER A 66 -16.25 1.54 -8.50
CA SER A 66 -16.16 1.30 -9.94
C SER A 66 -17.35 1.91 -10.66
N THR A 67 -17.13 2.25 -11.94
CA THR A 67 -18.20 2.74 -12.83
C THR A 67 -19.13 1.65 -13.34
N TYR A 68 -18.84 0.37 -13.05
CA TYR A 68 -19.54 -0.80 -13.59
C TYR A 68 -20.33 -1.59 -12.53
N GLY A 69 -20.10 -1.33 -11.24
CA GLY A 69 -20.73 -2.06 -10.14
C GLY A 69 -21.43 -1.13 -9.16
N GLU A 70 -22.54 -1.58 -8.60
CA GLU A 70 -23.19 -0.91 -7.47
C GLU A 70 -22.43 -1.25 -6.19
N GLY A 71 -21.58 -0.34 -5.71
CA GLY A 71 -21.05 -0.39 -4.35
C GLY A 71 -19.58 0.00 -4.20
N THR A 72 -19.22 0.24 -2.96
CA THR A 72 -17.83 0.37 -2.53
C THR A 72 -17.29 -1.01 -2.14
N TYR A 73 -16.03 -1.26 -2.45
CA TYR A 73 -15.32 -2.48 -2.09
C TYR A 73 -13.90 -2.14 -1.67
N PHE A 74 -13.24 -3.02 -0.93
CA PHE A 74 -11.85 -2.79 -0.57
C PHE A 74 -10.90 -3.60 -1.44
N SER A 75 -9.77 -3.01 -1.81
CA SER A 75 -8.76 -3.69 -2.62
C SER A 75 -7.35 -3.15 -2.37
N TRP A 76 -6.36 -3.99 -2.67
CA TRP A 76 -4.96 -3.59 -2.73
C TRP A 76 -4.71 -2.83 -4.04
N CYS A 77 -4.46 -1.54 -3.92
CA CYS A 77 -4.13 -0.68 -5.04
C CYS A 77 -2.62 -0.41 -5.08
N PRO A 78 -2.00 -0.36 -6.28
CA PRO A 78 -0.59 0.01 -6.41
C PRO A 78 -0.36 1.44 -5.91
N MET A 79 0.76 1.64 -5.22
CA MET A 79 1.21 2.93 -4.71
C MET A 79 2.60 3.24 -5.28
N SER A 80 2.83 4.48 -5.71
CA SER A 80 4.18 4.93 -6.06
C SER A 80 5.01 5.16 -4.82
N LEU A 81 6.35 5.11 -4.95
CA LEU A 81 7.23 5.47 -3.85
C LEU A 81 6.98 6.91 -3.36
N ASP A 82 6.78 7.87 -4.26
CA ASP A 82 6.52 9.26 -3.89
C ASP A 82 5.26 9.41 -3.04
N LEU A 83 4.17 8.73 -3.43
CA LEU A 83 2.92 8.73 -2.68
C LEU A 83 3.07 8.01 -1.33
N PHE A 84 3.83 6.90 -1.30
CA PHE A 84 4.15 6.22 -0.05
C PHE A 84 4.91 7.15 0.90
N LEU A 85 5.92 7.86 0.41
CA LEU A 85 6.69 8.81 1.22
C LEU A 85 5.87 10.03 1.64
N GLU A 86 4.95 10.53 0.80
CA GLU A 86 4.03 11.61 1.18
C GLU A 86 3.07 11.18 2.29
N LYS A 87 2.56 9.95 2.23
CA LYS A 87 1.58 9.44 3.20
C LYS A 87 2.20 8.97 4.51
N THR A 88 3.44 8.47 4.46
CA THR A 88 4.14 7.90 5.63
C THR A 88 5.22 8.82 6.19
N GLY A 89 5.66 9.80 5.42
CA GLY A 89 6.53 10.88 5.85
C GLY A 89 5.76 11.86 6.74
N ILE A 90 6.40 12.28 7.83
CA ILE A 90 5.89 13.25 8.80
C ILE A 90 5.69 14.61 8.13
#